data_AF-X0VAF7-F1
#
_entry.id   AF-X0VAF7-F1
#
_cell.length_a   1.000
_cell.length_b   1.000
_cell.length_c   1.000
_cell.angle_alpha   90.00
_cell.angle_beta   90.00
_cell.angle_gamma   90.00
#
_symmetry.space_group_name_H-M   'P 1'
#
loop_
_entity.id
_entity.type
_entity.pdbx_description
1 polymer ?
#
loop_
_entity_poly.entity_id
_entity_poly.type
_entity_poly.pdbx_seq_one_letter_code
_entity_poly.pdbx_strand_id
1 'polypeptide(L)' 'MRFSKLFGKTLRQAPAEAESVSHQLLLRAGMIAQE' A
#
# COMPACT_ATOMS: atom_id res chain seq x y z
N MET A 1 5.42 18.92 -1.75
CA MET A 1 5.80 17.93 -0.71
C MET A 1 7.05 17.18 -1.17
N ARG A 2 8.03 16.94 -0.30
CA ARG A 2 9.23 16.15 -0.63
C ARG A 2 9.02 14.70 -0.21
N PHE A 3 9.28 13.75 -1.11
CA PHE A 3 9.04 12.32 -0.85
C PHE A 3 9.82 11.80 0.37
N SER A 4 11.04 12.29 0.59
CA SER A 4 11.86 11.95 1.76
C SER A 4 11.28 12.41 3.10
N LYS A 5 10.31 13.32 3.10
CA LYS A 5 9.59 13.80 4.30
C LYS A 5 8.20 13.18 4.44
N LEU A 6 7.81 12.30 3.51
CA LEU A 6 6.54 11.59 3.57
C LEU A 6 6.75 10.23 4.23
N PHE A 7 5.77 9.83 5.03
CA PHE A 7 5.69 8.47 5.56
C PHE A 7 4.91 7.59 4.57
N GLY A 8 5.53 6.53 4.09
CA GLY A 8 4.90 5.56 3.19
C GLY A 8 5.50 4.18 3.40
N LYS A 9 4.65 3.19 3.69
CA LYS A 9 5.01 1.77 3.77
C LYS A 9 4.58 1.10 2.47
N THR A 10 5.34 1.29 1.41
CA THR A 10 5.04 0.63 0.14
C THR A 10 5.44 -0.84 0.16
N LEU A 11 4.65 -1.68 -0.52
CA LEU A 11 4.94 -3.10 -0.64
C LEU A 11 5.54 -3.43 -2.01
N ARG A 12 6.58 -4.27 -2.03
CA ARG A 12 7.22 -4.70 -3.29
C ARG A 12 6.30 -5.59 -4.10
N GLN A 13 5.54 -6.46 -3.43
CA GLN A 13 4.59 -7.41 -3.99
C GLN A 13 3.18 -7.06 -3.48
N ALA A 14 2.15 -7.35 -4.28
CA ALA A 14 0.78 -7.19 -3.82
C ALA A 14 0.47 -8.26 -2.74
N PRO A 15 -0.25 -7.90 -1.66
CA PRO A 15 -0.66 -8.86 -0.65
C PRO A 15 -1.60 -9.91 -1.28
N ALA A 16 -1.37 -11.18 -0.95
CA ALA A 16 -2.10 -12.31 -1.52
C ALA A 16 -3.53 -12.44 -0.96
N GLU A 17 -3.77 -11.92 0.24
CA GLU A 17 -5.08 -11.92 0.89
C GLU A 17 -6.11 -10.93 0.32
N ALA A 18 -5.68 -9.92 -0.45
CA ALA A 18 -6.60 -8.91 -0.97
C ALA A 18 -7.23 -9.40 -2.28
N GLU A 19 -8.52 -9.74 -2.25
CA GLU A 19 -9.25 -10.29 -3.42
C GLU A 19 -9.52 -9.25 -4.51
N SER A 20 -9.73 -7.98 -4.14
CA SER A 20 -9.99 -6.90 -5.09
C SER A 20 -8.71 -6.19 -5.53
N VAL A 21 -8.60 -5.88 -6.83
CA VAL A 21 -7.48 -5.11 -7.40
C VAL A 21 -7.36 -3.73 -6.77
N SER A 22 -8.49 -3.04 -6.51
CA SER A 22 -8.44 -1.72 -5.86
C SER A 22 -7.86 -1.82 -4.44
N HIS A 23 -8.23 -2.88 -3.72
CA HIS A 23 -7.73 -3.14 -2.37
C HIS A 23 -6.22 -3.43 -2.38
N GLN A 24 -5.75 -4.29 -3.29
CA GLN A 24 -4.33 -4.58 -3.48
C GLN A 24 -3.52 -3.32 -3.78
N LEU A 25 -4.03 -2.43 -4.64
CA LEU A 25 -3.34 -1.19 -5.01
C LEU A 25 -3.24 -0.23 -3.82
N LEU A 26 -4.31 -0.07 -3.03
CA LEU A 26 -4.31 0.80 -1.86
C LEU A 26 -3.35 0.29 -0.77
N LEU A 27 -3.34 -1.02 -0.51
CA LEU A 27 -2.39 -1.64 0.42
C LEU A 27 -0.94 -1.50 -0.08
N ARG A 28 -0.70 -1.76 -1.37
CA ARG A 28 0.65 -1.69 -1.96
C ARG A 28 1.22 -0.27 -1.96
N ALA A 29 0.36 0.72 -2.18
CA ALA A 29 0.73 2.14 -2.12
C ALA A 29 0.92 2.64 -0.67
N GLY A 30 0.63 1.82 0.34
CA GLY A 30 0.68 2.21 1.75
C GLY A 30 -0.38 3.25 2.11
N MET A 31 -1.51 3.26 1.38
CA MET A 31 -2.62 4.20 1.60
C MET A 31 -3.58 3.73 2.70
N ILE A 32 -3.65 2.41 2.94
CA ILE A 32 -4.43 1.79 4.01
C ILE A 32 -3.61 0.71 4.71
N ALA A 33 -3.96 0.35 5.93
CA ALA A 33 -3.37 -0.75 6.67
C ALA A 33 -4.42 -1.85 6.90
N GLN A 34 -3.99 -3.10 6.89
CA GLN A 34 -4.81 -4.26 7.23
C GLN A 34 -4.46 -4.72 8.65
N GLU A 35 -5.47 -5.01 9.47
CA GLU A 35 -5.33 -5.63 10.81
C GLU A 35 -5.42 -7.15 10.73
#